data_AF-A0A0B7NUB9-F1
#
_entry.id   AF-A0A0B7NUB9-F1
#
_cell.length_a   1.000
_cell.length_b   1.000
_cell.length_c   1.000
_cell.angle_alpha   90.00
_cell.angle_beta   90.00
_cell.angle_gamma   90.00
#
_symmetry.space_group_name_H-M   'P 1'
#
loop_
_entity.id
_entity.type
_entity.pdbx_description
1 polymer ?
#
loop_
_entity_poly.entity_id
_entity_poly.type
_entity_poly.pdbx_seq_one_letter_code
_entity_poly.pdbx_strand_id
1 'polypeptide(L)'
;MKLPRSLSNNNCALRTNLRGSVKVLSSIEERSVKKYRSAARNYHLAGIRRNSSSQMEESPLPLSHKYNAYALIEGIKSKYTFPKKNHKAWGFFLKNNSILHPLVRHIEARKTNEVAGCTIGSDPDATIRITHKDAEKDHAFVYGVKSQDEEGNFEVAAYLANKSSNEIWVNKKKTQLSTIELFVEDEIRFFDPEKYTDTAENPIFTFLRNPHWVTTHATSIDELFTTVRKIGSGSFGDVFLAQCRQTKKLVAMKIIYKNTLAHRPKARESLLREIGISLSFPVHPCIIQVNRLFDLTDKTYIIMEYGVDGDLFDCITSDGVGMEEYKVKIIFDQIAHAIAFLHKRGIVHRDIKLENIIMCDRKTLTVKLCDFGLSTNLRTNKPLNTSCGTIMYAAPELLEPKGYGNEIDIWSLGVLLFTALATSTPFSQVGDEGKEEDRQRLRDQIKNGDFNYSLPVWDTISADEILLSGTLAKDLINNMIMVDKQKRYDIQQVIAHPWLTNIESEDALKAGFHRNQALVDYLNNERP
;
A
#
# COMPACT_ATOMS: atom_id res chain seq x y z
N MET A 1 -62.26 -7.88 39.56
CA MET A 1 -62.55 -6.56 40.20
C MET A 1 -61.31 -6.17 41.00
N LYS A 2 -60.48 -5.25 40.49
CA LYS A 2 -60.47 -3.78 40.68
C LYS A 2 -59.64 -3.32 41.90
N LEU A 3 -58.44 -2.78 41.60
CA LEU A 3 -57.74 -1.54 42.06
C LEU A 3 -58.04 -0.93 43.46
N PRO A 4 -57.02 -0.31 44.10
CA PRO A 4 -56.68 1.12 43.86
C PRO A 4 -55.15 1.37 43.68
N ARG A 5 -54.68 2.18 42.72
CA ARG A 5 -54.63 3.67 42.59
C ARG A 5 -53.83 4.40 43.70
N SER A 6 -52.58 4.75 43.40
CA SER A 6 -52.11 6.16 43.29
C SER A 6 -50.58 6.20 43.14
N LEU A 7 -50.09 6.76 42.04
CA LEU A 7 -48.88 7.59 42.00
C LEU A 7 -48.90 8.34 40.66
N SER A 8 -49.20 9.64 40.75
CA SER A 8 -49.20 10.60 39.66
C SER A 8 -47.85 11.29 39.55
N ASN A 9 -47.36 11.35 38.31
CA ASN A 9 -46.68 12.48 37.67
C ASN A 9 -45.57 13.22 38.43
N ASN A 10 -44.33 13.00 38.00
CA ASN A 10 -43.56 14.03 37.29
C ASN A 10 -42.31 13.39 36.64
N ASN A 11 -42.39 13.12 35.34
CA ASN A 11 -41.26 13.01 34.42
C ASN A 11 -41.82 13.04 33.00
N CYS A 12 -42.04 14.25 32.49
CA CYS A 12 -42.35 14.50 31.09
C CYS A 12 -41.21 15.31 30.47
N ALA A 13 -40.87 14.94 29.24
CA ALA A 13 -40.08 15.67 28.25
C ALA A 13 -38.54 15.66 28.41
N LEU A 14 -37.91 14.65 27.80
CA LEU A 14 -36.78 14.77 26.86
C LEU A 14 -36.56 13.41 26.18
N ARG A 15 -37.58 12.96 25.44
CA ARG A 15 -37.44 11.93 24.39
C ARG A 15 -37.75 12.64 23.08
N THR A 16 -36.74 13.24 22.48
CA THR A 16 -36.82 13.77 21.12
C THR A 16 -36.29 12.73 20.14
N ASN A 17 -37.21 12.37 19.24
CA ASN A 17 -37.09 11.52 18.07
C ASN A 17 -35.74 11.59 17.33
N LEU A 18 -34.95 10.53 17.41
CA LEU A 18 -33.98 10.14 16.38
C LEU A 18 -34.48 8.84 15.72
N ARG A 19 -35.52 8.96 14.89
CA ARG A 19 -35.81 7.95 13.86
C ARG A 19 -34.94 8.28 12.65
N GLY A 20 -33.65 7.98 12.77
CA GLY A 20 -32.77 7.84 11.60
C GLY A 20 -33.26 6.66 10.75
N SER A 21 -33.26 6.84 9.42
CA SER A 21 -33.82 5.95 8.41
C SER A 21 -33.73 4.45 8.73
N VAL A 22 -34.89 3.85 9.00
CA VAL A 22 -35.11 2.40 9.25
C VAL A 22 -34.52 1.49 8.16
N LYS A 23 -34.24 2.02 6.96
CA LYS A 23 -33.63 1.29 5.84
C LYS A 23 -32.11 1.08 5.93
N VAL A 24 -31.39 1.89 6.72
CA VAL A 24 -29.95 1.70 6.96
C VAL A 24 -29.74 0.68 8.09
N LEU A 25 -30.62 0.67 9.10
CA LEU A 25 -30.60 -0.37 10.13
C LEU A 25 -30.92 -1.76 9.55
N SER A 26 -31.81 -1.87 8.55
CA SER A 26 -32.08 -3.16 7.89
C SER A 26 -30.92 -3.67 7.02
N SER A 27 -30.13 -2.77 6.40
CA SER A 27 -28.93 -3.17 5.65
C SER A 27 -27.71 -3.40 6.55
N ILE A 28 -27.73 -2.84 7.77
CA ILE A 28 -26.78 -3.13 8.85
C ILE A 28 -27.10 -4.50 9.49
N GLU A 29 -28.36 -4.81 9.81
CA GLU A 29 -28.75 -6.09 10.43
C GLU A 29 -28.47 -7.31 9.54
N GLU A 30 -28.63 -7.22 8.20
CA GLU A 30 -28.25 -8.31 7.29
C GLU A 30 -26.71 -8.47 7.13
N ARG A 31 -25.91 -7.48 7.57
CA ARG A 31 -24.45 -7.50 7.49
C ARG A 31 -23.76 -7.72 8.85
N SER A 32 -24.47 -7.61 9.96
CA SER A 32 -23.98 -7.87 11.34
C SER A 32 -23.58 -9.33 11.61
N VAL A 33 -23.83 -10.28 10.69
CA VAL A 33 -23.44 -11.70 10.82
C VAL A 33 -21.97 -11.96 10.39
N LYS A 34 -21.19 -10.95 9.98
CA LYS A 34 -19.91 -11.17 9.27
C LYS A 34 -18.69 -10.49 9.89
N LYS A 35 -18.43 -10.75 11.18
CA LYS A 35 -17.14 -10.45 11.83
C LYS A 35 -15.93 -11.15 11.18
N TYR A 36 -16.17 -12.13 10.29
CA TYR A 36 -15.15 -12.92 9.59
C TYR A 36 -14.90 -12.49 8.13
N ARG A 37 -15.64 -11.52 7.58
CA ARG A 37 -15.45 -11.06 6.18
C ARG A 37 -14.66 -9.75 6.04
N SER A 38 -14.35 -9.03 7.11
CA SER A 38 -13.69 -7.72 7.01
C SER A 38 -12.19 -7.82 6.81
N ALA A 39 -11.49 -8.63 7.59
CA ALA A 39 -10.04 -8.82 7.44
C ALA A 39 -9.58 -9.40 6.08
N ALA A 40 -10.51 -9.87 5.24
CA ALA A 40 -10.31 -10.21 3.82
C ALA A 40 -10.07 -9.01 2.90
N ARG A 41 -10.68 -7.87 3.21
CA ARG A 41 -10.56 -6.62 2.44
C ARG A 41 -9.27 -5.90 2.79
N ASN A 42 -8.87 -6.00 4.05
CA ASN A 42 -7.80 -5.23 4.70
C ASN A 42 -6.40 -5.56 4.19
N TYR A 43 -6.24 -6.78 3.68
CA TYR A 43 -4.99 -7.26 3.11
C TYR A 43 -5.24 -7.75 1.68
N HIS A 44 -6.26 -7.22 1.00
CA HIS A 44 -6.58 -7.54 -0.37
C HIS A 44 -5.46 -7.08 -1.31
N LEU A 45 -5.43 -7.62 -2.53
CA LEU A 45 -4.71 -7.02 -3.66
C LEU A 45 -5.72 -6.72 -4.73
N ALA A 46 -5.62 -5.52 -5.29
CA ALA A 46 -6.29 -5.08 -6.51
C ALA A 46 -6.76 -6.21 -7.45
N GLY A 47 -8.06 -6.32 -7.63
CA GLY A 47 -8.67 -7.15 -8.66
C GLY A 47 -8.62 -6.47 -10.04
N ILE A 48 -8.08 -7.15 -11.03
CA ILE A 48 -8.23 -6.76 -12.45
C ILE A 48 -9.70 -6.98 -12.83
N ARG A 49 -10.44 -5.91 -13.16
CA ARG A 49 -11.71 -6.01 -13.90
C ARG A 49 -11.44 -6.52 -15.32
N ARG A 50 -12.26 -7.47 -15.76
CA ARG A 50 -12.23 -8.06 -17.11
C ARG A 50 -12.27 -6.94 -18.16
N ASN A 51 -11.29 -6.91 -19.06
CA ASN A 51 -11.46 -6.39 -20.41
C ASN A 51 -10.95 -7.44 -21.40
N SER A 52 -11.73 -7.59 -22.46
CA SER A 52 -11.74 -8.63 -23.48
C SER A 52 -10.43 -8.81 -24.24
N SER A 53 -10.08 -10.09 -24.41
CA SER A 53 -9.36 -10.72 -25.53
C SER A 53 -8.47 -9.83 -26.41
N SER A 54 -7.17 -10.01 -26.27
CA SER A 54 -6.21 -9.92 -27.37
C SER A 54 -5.28 -11.12 -27.24
N GLN A 55 -5.33 -12.03 -28.21
CA GLN A 55 -4.40 -13.15 -28.32
C GLN A 55 -2.98 -12.60 -28.46
N MET A 56 -2.06 -13.09 -27.63
CA MET A 56 -0.63 -12.98 -27.87
C MET A 56 -0.05 -14.38 -27.69
N GLU A 57 0.73 -14.79 -28.67
CA GLU A 57 1.37 -16.10 -28.78
C GLU A 57 2.30 -16.36 -27.59
N GLU A 58 2.09 -17.52 -26.96
CA GLU A 58 3.02 -18.09 -25.99
C GLU A 58 4.30 -18.52 -26.71
N SER A 59 5.44 -18.02 -26.24
CA SER A 59 6.73 -18.68 -26.48
C SER A 59 7.17 -19.37 -25.19
N PRO A 60 7.33 -20.71 -25.17
CA PRO A 60 7.88 -21.39 -24.02
C PRO A 60 9.39 -21.13 -23.97
N LEU A 61 9.86 -20.41 -22.95
CA LEU A 61 11.29 -20.34 -22.66
C LEU A 61 11.70 -21.62 -21.90
N PRO A 62 12.81 -22.26 -22.28
CA PRO A 62 13.21 -23.55 -21.74
C PRO A 62 13.80 -23.41 -20.34
N LEU A 63 13.24 -24.14 -19.37
CA LEU A 63 13.83 -24.36 -18.05
C LEU A 63 14.52 -25.73 -18.06
N SER A 64 15.85 -25.72 -18.19
CA SER A 64 16.76 -26.68 -17.56
C SER A 64 18.18 -26.40 -18.07
N HIS A 65 18.83 -25.38 -17.52
CA HIS A 65 20.27 -25.25 -17.66
C HIS A 65 20.87 -25.26 -16.26
N LYS A 66 21.15 -26.48 -15.77
CA LYS A 66 22.15 -26.74 -14.72
C LYS A 66 23.51 -26.24 -15.24
N TYR A 67 23.74 -24.93 -15.20
CA TYR A 67 25.06 -24.35 -15.41
C TYR A 67 25.72 -24.04 -14.08
N ASN A 68 27.01 -24.30 -14.04
CA ASN A 68 27.87 -24.35 -12.87
C ASN A 68 28.14 -22.94 -12.31
N ALA A 69 27.12 -22.29 -11.75
CA ALA A 69 27.26 -21.02 -11.02
C ALA A 69 28.34 -21.13 -9.93
N TYR A 70 28.55 -22.33 -9.38
CA TYR A 70 29.63 -22.65 -8.46
C TYR A 70 31.03 -22.45 -9.07
N ALA A 71 31.29 -22.94 -10.29
CA ALA A 71 32.58 -22.75 -10.95
C ALA A 71 32.82 -21.30 -11.38
N LEU A 72 31.78 -20.54 -11.75
CA LEU A 72 31.95 -19.13 -12.05
C LEU A 72 32.28 -18.33 -10.79
N ILE A 73 31.62 -18.62 -9.67
CA ILE A 73 31.87 -17.95 -8.39
C ILE A 73 33.20 -18.38 -7.77
N GLU A 74 33.59 -19.65 -7.84
CA GLU A 74 34.93 -20.14 -7.44
C GLU A 74 36.04 -19.57 -8.36
N GLY A 75 35.77 -19.48 -9.67
CA GLY A 75 36.65 -18.81 -10.63
C GLY A 75 36.80 -17.30 -10.33
N ILE A 76 35.71 -16.63 -9.92
CA ILE A 76 35.72 -15.24 -9.46
C ILE A 76 36.39 -15.11 -8.09
N LYS A 77 36.26 -16.06 -7.14
CA LYS A 77 37.02 -16.08 -5.87
C LYS A 77 38.54 -16.08 -6.10
N SER A 78 39.00 -16.71 -7.18
CA SER A 78 40.43 -16.65 -7.57
C SER A 78 40.88 -15.26 -8.07
N LYS A 79 39.95 -14.45 -8.60
CA LYS A 79 40.19 -13.09 -9.12
C LYS A 79 39.79 -11.97 -8.15
N TYR A 80 38.91 -12.24 -7.19
CA TYR A 80 38.36 -11.31 -6.22
C TYR A 80 38.45 -11.90 -4.83
N THR A 81 39.22 -11.25 -3.95
CA THR A 81 39.16 -11.52 -2.52
C THR A 81 37.74 -11.21 -2.02
N PHE A 82 37.05 -12.17 -1.42
CA PHE A 82 35.76 -11.96 -0.76
C PHE A 82 36.02 -11.34 0.64
N PRO A 83 35.89 -10.01 0.84
CA PRO A 83 36.03 -9.43 2.17
C PRO A 83 34.97 -9.98 3.13
N LYS A 84 35.30 -10.08 4.43
CA LYS A 84 34.40 -10.60 5.48
C LYS A 84 33.01 -9.92 5.52
N LYS A 85 32.92 -8.67 5.03
CA LYS A 85 31.66 -7.90 4.92
C LYS A 85 30.68 -8.46 3.88
N ASN A 86 31.18 -9.24 2.91
CA ASN A 86 30.40 -9.82 1.79
C ASN A 86 29.66 -11.11 2.16
N HIS A 87 29.96 -11.76 3.29
CA HIS A 87 29.19 -12.93 3.74
C HIS A 87 27.72 -12.61 4.03
N LYS A 88 27.41 -11.35 4.31
CA LYS A 88 26.04 -10.88 4.53
C LYS A 88 25.29 -10.53 3.24
N ALA A 89 25.96 -10.54 2.08
CA ALA A 89 25.30 -10.22 0.81
C ALA A 89 24.49 -11.41 0.32
N TRP A 90 23.28 -11.18 -0.17
CA TRP A 90 22.47 -12.21 -0.83
C TRP A 90 22.79 -12.35 -2.32
N GLY A 91 23.38 -11.31 -2.91
CA GLY A 91 23.87 -11.31 -4.29
C GLY A 91 24.85 -10.17 -4.52
N PHE A 92 25.31 -10.05 -5.76
CA PHE A 92 26.26 -9.03 -6.18
C PHE A 92 25.93 -8.53 -7.58
N PHE A 93 26.24 -7.27 -7.85
CA PHE A 93 26.38 -6.76 -9.21
C PHE A 93 27.84 -6.51 -9.53
N LEU A 94 28.33 -7.15 -10.58
CA LEU A 94 29.67 -6.92 -11.10
C LEU A 94 29.59 -5.89 -12.23
N LYS A 95 30.04 -4.66 -11.94
CA LYS A 95 30.06 -3.56 -12.89
C LYS A 95 31.28 -3.66 -13.80
N ASN A 96 31.07 -3.71 -15.12
CA ASN A 96 32.10 -3.81 -16.16
C ASN A 96 33.16 -4.89 -15.88
N ASN A 97 32.74 -6.04 -15.34
CA ASN A 97 33.62 -7.16 -14.95
C ASN A 97 34.74 -6.81 -13.95
N SER A 98 34.64 -5.66 -13.27
CA SER A 98 35.77 -5.05 -12.54
C SER A 98 35.41 -4.60 -11.12
N ILE A 99 34.19 -4.12 -10.88
CA ILE A 99 33.79 -3.55 -9.60
C ILE A 99 32.62 -4.34 -9.02
N LEU A 100 32.82 -4.93 -7.84
CA LEU A 100 31.81 -5.75 -7.18
C LEU A 100 30.97 -4.91 -6.20
N HIS A 101 29.66 -4.83 -6.45
CA HIS A 101 28.69 -4.19 -5.58
C HIS A 101 27.91 -5.25 -4.78
N PRO A 102 28.14 -5.38 -3.45
CA PRO A 102 27.44 -6.36 -2.63
C PRO A 102 26.01 -5.92 -2.32
N LEU A 103 25.04 -6.82 -2.52
CA LEU A 103 23.63 -6.60 -2.23
C LEU A 103 23.30 -7.15 -0.84
N VAL A 104 23.35 -6.29 0.17
CA VAL A 104 23.37 -6.67 1.60
C VAL A 104 22.10 -6.35 2.39
N ARG A 105 21.16 -5.61 1.80
CA ARG A 105 19.94 -5.17 2.49
C ARG A 105 18.91 -6.30 2.54
N HIS A 106 18.62 -6.77 3.75
CA HIS A 106 17.70 -7.88 4.02
C HIS A 106 16.32 -7.36 4.41
N ILE A 107 15.28 -8.02 3.92
CA ILE A 107 13.88 -7.73 4.25
C ILE A 107 13.66 -7.81 5.78
N GLU A 108 14.30 -8.77 6.44
CA GLU A 108 14.10 -9.12 7.85
C GLU A 108 14.86 -8.26 8.87
N ALA A 109 15.89 -7.54 8.43
CA ALA A 109 16.83 -6.83 9.31
C ALA A 109 16.74 -5.30 9.18
N ARG A 110 15.63 -4.79 8.60
CA ARG A 110 15.42 -3.35 8.42
C ARG A 110 15.45 -2.61 9.74
N LYS A 111 16.30 -1.59 9.80
CA LYS A 111 16.19 -0.54 10.82
C LYS A 111 15.23 0.55 10.35
N THR A 112 14.85 1.43 11.28
CA THR A 112 14.14 2.67 10.96
C THR A 112 14.88 3.41 9.84
N ASN A 113 14.14 3.89 8.83
CA ASN A 113 14.66 4.56 7.63
C ASN A 113 15.44 3.71 6.60
N GLU A 114 15.45 2.39 6.72
CA GLU A 114 16.08 1.50 5.71
C GLU A 114 15.04 0.82 4.81
N VAL A 115 15.32 0.78 3.50
CA VAL A 115 14.56 0.01 2.51
C VAL A 115 14.97 -1.47 2.50
N ALA A 116 14.09 -2.36 2.04
CA ALA A 116 14.31 -3.81 1.97
C ALA A 116 14.90 -4.29 0.65
N GLY A 117 15.97 -3.62 0.21
CA GLY A 117 16.66 -3.89 -1.05
C GLY A 117 17.66 -2.80 -1.35
N CYS A 118 18.25 -2.81 -2.55
CA CYS A 118 19.23 -1.84 -2.97
C CYS A 118 18.60 -0.86 -3.97
N THR A 119 18.69 0.43 -3.65
CA THR A 119 18.28 1.52 -4.54
C THR A 119 19.37 1.80 -5.57
N ILE A 120 18.95 2.10 -6.79
CA ILE A 120 19.83 2.37 -7.92
C ILE A 120 19.37 3.68 -8.57
N GLY A 121 20.27 4.63 -8.77
CA GLY A 121 19.91 5.91 -9.39
C GLY A 121 20.94 7.02 -9.14
N SER A 122 20.59 8.24 -9.52
CA SER A 122 21.49 9.41 -9.36
C SER A 122 21.51 10.01 -7.96
N ASP A 123 20.59 9.59 -7.08
CA ASP A 123 20.55 10.02 -5.69
C ASP A 123 21.90 9.73 -4.99
N PRO A 124 22.51 10.71 -4.29
CA PRO A 124 23.75 10.50 -3.55
C PRO A 124 23.69 9.37 -2.52
N ASP A 125 22.50 9.13 -1.95
CA ASP A 125 22.26 8.11 -0.93
C ASP A 125 21.82 6.75 -1.53
N ALA A 126 21.79 6.64 -2.87
CA ALA A 126 21.49 5.38 -3.54
C ALA A 126 22.53 4.30 -3.21
N THR A 127 22.08 3.06 -3.07
CA THR A 127 23.00 1.93 -2.81
C THR A 127 23.99 1.72 -3.96
N ILE A 128 23.51 1.89 -5.20
CA ILE A 128 24.33 1.89 -6.41
C ILE A 128 24.06 3.20 -7.13
N ARG A 129 25.04 4.11 -7.06
CA ARG A 129 24.94 5.41 -7.70
C ARG A 129 25.25 5.32 -9.19
N ILE A 130 24.36 5.87 -10.00
CA ILE A 130 24.53 6.05 -11.45
C ILE A 130 24.76 7.54 -11.70
N THR A 131 25.89 7.88 -12.31
CA THR A 131 26.30 9.27 -12.58
C THR A 131 25.90 9.76 -13.97
N HIS A 132 25.21 8.92 -14.75
CA HIS A 132 24.71 9.27 -16.07
C HIS A 132 23.73 10.46 -16.00
N LYS A 133 23.80 11.39 -16.96
CA LYS A 133 22.99 12.62 -16.97
C LYS A 133 21.48 12.37 -17.02
N ASP A 134 21.07 11.32 -17.73
CA ASP A 134 19.66 10.91 -17.86
C ASP A 134 19.22 9.97 -16.73
N ALA A 135 20.06 9.74 -15.71
CA ALA A 135 19.69 8.92 -14.56
C ALA A 135 18.73 9.67 -13.63
N GLU A 136 17.52 9.15 -13.48
CA GLU A 136 16.61 9.58 -12.42
C GLU A 136 17.14 9.25 -11.01
N LYS A 137 16.70 10.02 -10.00
CA LYS A 137 17.12 9.84 -8.60
C LYS A 137 16.85 8.42 -8.08
N ASP A 138 15.66 7.90 -8.37
CA ASP A 138 15.20 6.57 -7.99
C ASP A 138 14.89 5.78 -9.26
N HIS A 139 15.97 5.27 -9.87
CA HIS A 139 15.96 4.73 -11.23
C HIS A 139 15.49 3.28 -11.28
N ALA A 140 16.01 2.46 -10.36
CA ALA A 140 15.63 1.07 -10.22
C ALA A 140 15.79 0.61 -8.77
N PHE A 141 15.17 -0.51 -8.45
CA PHE A 141 15.23 -1.12 -7.12
C PHE A 141 15.41 -2.62 -7.25
N VAL A 142 16.43 -3.18 -6.60
CA VAL A 142 16.70 -4.62 -6.62
C VAL A 142 16.56 -5.21 -5.22
N TYR A 143 15.91 -6.36 -5.10
CA TYR A 143 15.72 -7.03 -3.83
C TYR A 143 15.83 -8.55 -3.96
N GLY A 144 16.36 -9.17 -2.90
CA GLY A 144 16.50 -10.62 -2.78
C GLY A 144 15.39 -11.20 -1.91
N VAL A 145 14.89 -12.36 -2.30
CA VAL A 145 13.78 -13.07 -1.65
C VAL A 145 14.23 -14.48 -1.36
N LYS A 146 13.84 -15.02 -0.21
CA LYS A 146 14.10 -16.43 0.12
C LYS A 146 13.25 -17.30 -0.80
N SER A 147 13.90 -18.14 -1.61
CA SER A 147 13.26 -19.02 -2.60
C SER A 147 13.71 -20.47 -2.40
N GLN A 148 13.15 -21.40 -3.18
CA GLN A 148 13.60 -22.78 -3.29
C GLN A 148 13.93 -23.13 -4.73
N ASP A 149 15.00 -23.90 -4.93
CA ASP A 149 15.31 -24.52 -6.21
C ASP A 149 14.39 -25.73 -6.50
N GLU A 150 14.56 -26.36 -7.66
CA GLU A 150 13.79 -27.54 -8.07
C GLU A 150 14.01 -28.76 -7.15
N GLU A 151 15.14 -28.78 -6.44
CA GLU A 151 15.54 -29.84 -5.50
C GLU A 151 15.03 -29.54 -4.07
N GLY A 152 14.39 -28.39 -3.85
CA GLY A 152 13.83 -27.94 -2.58
C GLY A 152 14.83 -27.24 -1.65
N ASN A 153 16.07 -27.04 -2.10
CA ASN A 153 17.08 -26.32 -1.32
C ASN A 153 16.78 -24.83 -1.33
N PHE A 154 17.04 -24.16 -0.20
CA PHE A 154 16.83 -22.72 -0.12
C PHE A 154 17.89 -21.94 -0.91
N GLU A 155 17.41 -20.98 -1.67
CA GLU A 155 18.24 -20.05 -2.44
C GLU A 155 17.68 -18.62 -2.43
N VAL A 156 18.31 -17.73 -3.20
CA VAL A 156 17.86 -16.36 -3.41
C VAL A 156 17.24 -16.22 -4.79
N ALA A 157 15.96 -15.88 -4.85
CA ALA A 157 15.39 -15.25 -6.04
C ALA A 157 15.67 -13.74 -5.96
N ALA A 158 16.15 -13.14 -7.04
CA ALA A 158 16.42 -11.71 -7.10
C ALA A 158 15.47 -11.05 -8.10
N TYR A 159 14.89 -9.92 -7.71
CA TYR A 159 13.98 -9.16 -8.56
C TYR A 159 14.48 -7.74 -8.75
N LEU A 160 14.38 -7.25 -9.98
CA LEU A 160 14.73 -5.90 -10.39
C LEU A 160 13.47 -5.17 -10.85
N ALA A 161 13.09 -4.14 -10.11
CA ALA A 161 11.99 -3.25 -10.42
C ALA A 161 12.51 -1.99 -11.13
N ASN A 162 11.93 -1.68 -12.29
CA ASN A 162 12.14 -0.41 -12.97
C ASN A 162 11.28 0.68 -12.32
N LYS A 163 11.91 1.79 -11.92
CA LYS A 163 11.24 2.94 -11.29
C LYS A 163 11.38 4.22 -12.12
N SER A 164 12.09 4.17 -13.23
CA SER A 164 12.35 5.30 -14.11
C SER A 164 11.47 5.26 -15.37
N SER A 165 11.46 6.38 -16.09
CA SER A 165 11.00 6.46 -17.48
C SER A 165 11.92 5.76 -18.47
N ASN A 166 13.19 5.55 -18.10
CA ASN A 166 14.14 4.82 -18.91
C ASN A 166 13.86 3.31 -18.86
N GLU A 167 14.29 2.63 -19.90
CA GLU A 167 14.06 1.20 -20.07
C GLU A 167 15.23 0.41 -19.48
N ILE A 168 14.92 -0.68 -18.79
CA ILE A 168 15.93 -1.63 -18.36
C ILE A 168 16.14 -2.64 -19.48
N TRP A 169 17.41 -2.97 -19.73
CA TRP A 169 17.82 -3.95 -20.70
C TRP A 169 18.50 -5.10 -19.98
N VAL A 170 18.04 -6.32 -20.26
CA VAL A 170 18.65 -7.55 -19.75
C VAL A 170 19.05 -8.43 -20.92
N ASN A 171 20.31 -8.84 -20.96
CA ASN A 171 20.88 -9.66 -22.04
C ASN A 171 20.61 -9.06 -23.43
N LYS A 172 20.82 -7.73 -23.54
CA LYS A 172 20.57 -6.91 -24.75
C LYS A 172 19.11 -6.87 -25.22
N LYS A 173 18.17 -7.33 -24.40
CA LYS A 173 16.74 -7.24 -24.68
C LYS A 173 16.08 -6.25 -23.73
N LYS A 174 15.28 -5.36 -24.29
CA LYS A 174 14.44 -4.44 -23.54
C LYS A 174 13.41 -5.21 -22.73
N THR A 175 13.32 -4.90 -21.44
CA THR A 175 12.33 -5.51 -20.56
C THR A 175 10.95 -4.93 -20.84
N GLN A 176 9.95 -5.80 -20.99
CA GLN A 176 8.55 -5.36 -21.16
C GLN A 176 7.82 -5.16 -19.82
N LEU A 177 8.30 -5.83 -18.76
CA LEU A 177 7.68 -5.82 -17.44
C LEU A 177 8.32 -4.75 -16.57
N SER A 178 7.49 -4.15 -15.71
CA SER A 178 7.94 -3.19 -14.69
C SER A 178 8.81 -3.83 -13.59
N THR A 179 8.72 -5.14 -13.39
CA THR A 179 9.58 -5.89 -12.47
C THR A 179 9.89 -7.25 -13.08
N ILE A 180 11.17 -7.62 -13.07
CA ILE A 180 11.68 -8.88 -13.63
C ILE A 180 12.44 -9.66 -12.57
N GLU A 181 12.49 -10.98 -12.75
CA GLU A 181 13.39 -11.85 -12.00
C GLU A 181 14.76 -11.86 -12.71
N LEU A 182 15.83 -11.85 -11.92
CA LEU A 182 17.21 -11.90 -12.41
C LEU A 182 17.78 -13.31 -12.21
N PHE A 183 18.37 -13.84 -13.28
CA PHE A 183 19.13 -15.07 -13.29
C PHE A 183 20.62 -14.80 -13.20
N VAL A 184 21.35 -15.79 -12.68
CA VAL A 184 22.82 -15.70 -12.59
C VAL A 184 23.40 -15.41 -13.98
N GLU A 185 24.37 -14.49 -14.03
CA GLU A 185 25.01 -13.98 -15.25
C GLU A 185 24.16 -13.06 -16.13
N ASP A 186 22.93 -12.72 -15.73
CA ASP A 186 22.17 -11.69 -16.45
C ASP A 186 22.95 -10.39 -16.55
N GLU A 187 23.14 -9.90 -17.78
CA GLU A 187 23.77 -8.63 -18.09
C GLU A 187 22.72 -7.52 -18.11
N ILE A 188 22.81 -6.60 -17.17
CA ILE A 188 21.85 -5.53 -16.96
C ILE A 188 22.44 -4.20 -17.40
N ARG A 189 21.66 -3.42 -18.16
CA ARG A 189 21.92 -2.02 -18.47
C ARG A 189 20.68 -1.19 -18.17
N PHE A 190 20.91 0.01 -17.64
CA PHE A 190 19.85 0.95 -17.26
C PHE A 190 19.55 1.99 -18.35
N PHE A 191 20.35 1.98 -19.43
CA PHE A 191 20.14 2.82 -20.59
C PHE A 191 20.27 1.98 -21.86
N ASP A 192 19.61 2.46 -22.92
CA ASP A 192 19.62 1.85 -24.23
C ASP A 192 21.07 1.60 -24.72
N PRO A 193 21.45 0.33 -24.96
CA PRO A 193 22.80 -0.02 -25.40
C PRO A 193 23.12 0.43 -26.83
N GLU A 194 22.12 0.68 -27.67
CA GLU A 194 22.31 1.19 -29.03
C GLU A 194 22.53 2.71 -29.01
N LYS A 195 21.83 3.42 -28.12
CA LYS A 195 21.99 4.87 -27.93
C LYS A 195 23.26 5.23 -27.15
N TYR A 196 23.58 4.46 -26.10
CA TYR A 196 24.72 4.69 -25.22
C TYR A 196 25.66 3.47 -25.26
N THR A 197 26.57 3.50 -26.23
CA THR A 197 27.51 2.39 -26.51
C THR A 197 28.72 2.37 -25.60
N ASP A 198 29.16 3.53 -25.10
CA ASP A 198 30.30 3.65 -24.19
C ASP A 198 29.97 3.04 -22.82
N THR A 199 30.71 2.00 -22.44
CA THR A 199 30.57 1.32 -21.14
C THR A 199 31.01 2.15 -19.93
N ALA A 200 31.72 3.27 -20.15
CA ALA A 200 31.99 4.24 -19.08
C ALA A 200 30.73 5.02 -18.71
N GLU A 201 29.90 5.37 -19.71
CA GLU A 201 28.63 6.10 -19.54
C GLU A 201 27.46 5.14 -19.24
N ASN A 202 27.37 4.01 -19.94
CA ASN A 202 26.35 2.97 -19.78
C ASN A 202 26.97 1.62 -19.39
N PRO A 203 27.37 1.47 -18.12
CA PRO A 203 28.06 0.27 -17.64
C PRO A 203 27.17 -0.98 -17.67
N ILE A 204 27.80 -2.14 -17.90
CA ILE A 204 27.17 -3.45 -17.77
C ILE A 204 27.24 -3.87 -16.31
N PHE A 205 26.10 -4.27 -15.74
CA PHE A 205 26.03 -4.91 -14.43
C PHE A 205 25.68 -6.38 -14.61
N THR A 206 26.60 -7.28 -14.28
CA THR A 206 26.33 -8.73 -14.29
C THR A 206 25.84 -9.18 -12.92
N PHE A 207 24.68 -9.84 -12.87
CA PHE A 207 24.15 -10.37 -11.62
C PHE A 207 24.84 -11.67 -11.21
N LEU A 208 25.27 -11.74 -9.95
CA LEU A 208 25.83 -12.93 -9.33
C LEU A 208 25.07 -13.25 -8.04
N ARG A 209 24.69 -14.50 -7.87
CA ARG A 209 24.03 -14.99 -6.64
C ARG A 209 25.08 -15.36 -5.60
N ASN A 210 24.79 -15.18 -4.29
CA ASN A 210 25.64 -15.75 -3.25
C ASN A 210 25.18 -17.18 -2.89
N PRO A 211 25.97 -18.24 -3.18
CA PRO A 211 25.58 -19.63 -2.92
C PRO A 211 25.64 -20.00 -1.43
N HIS A 212 26.33 -19.21 -0.61
CA HIS A 212 26.43 -19.44 0.83
C HIS A 212 25.48 -18.57 1.64
N TRP A 213 24.58 -17.83 0.98
CA TRP A 213 23.62 -17.01 1.68
C TRP A 213 22.53 -17.87 2.31
N VAL A 214 22.51 -17.92 3.63
CA VAL A 214 21.49 -18.58 4.43
C VAL A 214 20.88 -17.55 5.37
N THR A 215 19.62 -17.19 5.15
CA THR A 215 18.87 -16.32 6.09
C THR A 215 18.33 -17.09 7.27
N THR A 216 17.93 -18.33 7.05
CA THR A 216 17.41 -19.21 8.09
C THR A 216 17.59 -20.67 7.69
N HIS A 217 17.96 -21.48 8.67
CA HIS A 217 18.03 -22.93 8.55
C HIS A 217 16.64 -23.59 8.51
N ALA A 218 15.56 -22.82 8.66
CA ALA A 218 14.21 -23.36 8.63
C ALA A 218 13.91 -23.99 7.27
N THR A 219 13.44 -25.24 7.30
CA THR A 219 13.17 -26.02 6.08
C THR A 219 11.78 -25.75 5.50
N SER A 220 10.90 -25.14 6.30
CA SER A 220 9.53 -24.80 5.91
C SER A 220 9.04 -23.52 6.59
N ILE A 221 7.95 -22.94 6.08
CA ILE A 221 7.26 -21.80 6.70
C ILE A 221 6.73 -22.16 8.10
N ASP A 222 6.29 -23.41 8.29
CA ASP A 222 5.67 -23.88 9.53
C ASP A 222 6.66 -23.98 10.70
N GLU A 223 7.97 -24.06 10.43
CA GLU A 223 9.02 -23.95 11.43
C GLU A 223 9.24 -22.51 11.92
N LEU A 224 8.86 -21.52 11.11
CA LEU A 224 9.02 -20.10 11.43
C LEU A 224 7.74 -19.50 12.01
N PHE A 225 6.58 -19.98 11.55
CA PHE A 225 5.28 -19.43 11.86
C PHE A 225 4.27 -20.51 12.22
N THR A 226 3.39 -20.19 13.16
CA THR A 226 2.20 -21.01 13.44
C THR A 226 0.98 -20.29 12.91
N THR A 227 0.34 -20.86 11.91
CA THR A 227 -0.94 -20.35 11.37
C THR A 227 -2.02 -20.49 12.44
N VAL A 228 -2.73 -19.40 12.74
CA VAL A 228 -3.75 -19.35 13.79
C VAL A 228 -5.14 -19.50 13.18
N ARG A 229 -5.51 -18.58 12.29
CA ARG A 229 -6.81 -18.60 11.60
C ARG A 229 -6.75 -17.83 10.30
N LYS A 230 -7.60 -18.20 9.35
CA LYS A 230 -7.85 -17.39 8.16
C LYS A 230 -8.53 -16.08 8.58
N ILE A 231 -7.96 -14.96 8.17
CA ILE A 231 -8.53 -13.63 8.38
C ILE A 231 -9.05 -13.04 7.08
N GLY A 232 -8.61 -13.57 5.93
CA GLY A 232 -8.94 -12.99 4.65
C GLY A 232 -8.82 -13.87 3.42
N SER A 233 -9.44 -13.44 2.33
CA SER A 233 -9.30 -13.96 0.97
C SER A 233 -9.25 -12.79 0.00
N GLY A 234 -8.25 -12.79 -0.89
CA GLY A 234 -8.11 -11.80 -1.95
C GLY A 234 -7.94 -12.39 -3.33
N SER A 235 -7.74 -11.50 -4.32
CA SER A 235 -7.72 -11.83 -5.75
C SER A 235 -6.73 -12.93 -6.14
N PHE A 236 -5.64 -13.05 -5.37
CA PHE A 236 -4.49 -13.91 -5.69
C PHE A 236 -4.22 -14.97 -4.61
N GLY A 237 -4.99 -14.97 -3.53
CA GLY A 237 -4.81 -15.94 -2.45
C GLY A 237 -5.35 -15.49 -1.10
N ASP A 238 -4.98 -16.20 -0.05
CA ASP A 238 -5.59 -16.12 1.27
C ASP A 238 -4.69 -15.40 2.28
N VAL A 239 -5.31 -14.78 3.28
CA VAL A 239 -4.61 -14.07 4.36
C VAL A 239 -4.95 -14.74 5.68
N PHE A 240 -3.92 -15.06 6.45
CA PHE A 240 -4.01 -15.73 7.74
C PHE A 240 -3.39 -14.87 8.84
N LEU A 241 -4.03 -14.87 10.01
CA LEU A 241 -3.33 -14.52 11.23
C LEU A 241 -2.36 -15.65 11.55
N ALA A 242 -1.10 -15.33 11.74
CA ALA A 242 -0.07 -16.27 12.16
C ALA A 242 0.74 -15.70 13.31
N GLN A 243 1.46 -16.55 14.03
CA GLN A 243 2.37 -16.16 15.09
C GLN A 243 3.80 -16.57 14.72
N CYS A 244 4.74 -15.62 14.79
CA CYS A 244 6.15 -15.94 14.67
C CYS A 244 6.59 -16.81 15.85
N ARG A 245 7.12 -18.01 15.60
CA ARG A 245 7.47 -18.96 16.67
C ARG A 245 8.59 -18.45 17.57
N GLN A 246 9.56 -17.72 17.00
CA GLN A 246 10.70 -17.17 17.72
C GLN A 246 10.32 -15.97 18.59
N THR A 247 9.63 -14.98 18.01
CA THR A 247 9.34 -13.71 18.70
C THR A 247 7.99 -13.68 19.41
N LYS A 248 7.13 -14.68 19.17
CA LYS A 248 5.73 -14.75 19.61
C LYS A 248 4.83 -13.61 19.10
N LYS A 249 5.34 -12.73 18.24
CA LYS A 249 4.56 -11.64 17.63
C LYS A 249 3.55 -12.19 16.63
N LEU A 250 2.35 -11.62 16.66
CA LEU A 250 1.32 -11.85 15.65
C LEU A 250 1.67 -11.12 14.35
N VAL A 251 1.37 -11.76 13.22
CA VAL A 251 1.65 -11.26 11.87
C VAL A 251 0.49 -11.60 10.94
N ALA A 252 0.31 -10.80 9.90
CA ALA A 252 -0.56 -11.14 8.79
C ALA A 252 0.28 -11.89 7.75
N MET A 253 -0.07 -13.15 7.51
CA MET A 253 0.57 -14.02 6.52
C MET A 253 -0.33 -14.15 5.31
N LYS A 254 0.09 -13.57 4.19
CA LYS A 254 -0.61 -13.68 2.92
C LYS A 254 0.04 -14.74 2.05
N ILE A 255 -0.76 -15.66 1.56
CA ILE A 255 -0.34 -16.80 0.76
C ILE A 255 -0.90 -16.61 -0.64
N ILE A 256 -0.02 -16.44 -1.62
CA ILE A 256 -0.35 -16.36 -3.04
C ILE A 256 -0.07 -17.71 -3.68
N TYR A 257 -1.03 -18.24 -4.43
CA TYR A 257 -0.88 -19.53 -5.11
C TYR A 257 -0.42 -19.30 -6.56
N LYS A 258 0.81 -19.73 -6.90
CA LYS A 258 1.43 -19.44 -8.21
C LYS A 258 0.64 -20.02 -9.39
N ASN A 259 -0.01 -21.16 -9.22
CA ASN A 259 -0.90 -21.77 -10.22
C ASN A 259 -2.07 -20.85 -10.63
N THR A 260 -2.61 -20.04 -9.72
CA THR A 260 -3.68 -19.08 -10.03
C THR A 260 -3.22 -17.92 -10.92
N LEU A 261 -1.90 -17.70 -10.99
CA LEU A 261 -1.25 -16.66 -11.77
C LEU A 261 -0.67 -17.15 -13.10
N ALA A 262 -0.51 -18.47 -13.28
CA ALA A 262 0.16 -19.07 -14.43
C ALA A 262 -0.40 -18.56 -15.78
N HIS A 263 -1.73 -18.43 -15.87
CA HIS A 263 -2.42 -17.95 -17.07
C HIS A 263 -2.84 -16.47 -16.98
N ARG A 264 -2.26 -15.70 -16.04
CA ARG A 264 -2.63 -14.29 -15.78
C ARG A 264 -1.36 -13.41 -15.67
N PRO A 265 -0.60 -13.22 -16.77
CA PRO A 265 0.68 -12.50 -16.73
C PRO A 265 0.57 -11.07 -16.20
N LYS A 266 -0.51 -10.34 -16.55
CA LYS A 266 -0.80 -8.99 -16.02
C LYS A 266 -1.02 -8.98 -14.50
N ALA A 267 -1.64 -10.03 -13.96
CA ALA A 267 -1.84 -10.16 -12.52
C ALA A 267 -0.52 -10.44 -11.79
N ARG A 268 0.31 -11.33 -12.35
CA ARG A 268 1.66 -11.59 -11.83
C ARG A 268 2.51 -10.34 -11.82
N GLU A 269 2.49 -9.56 -12.91
CA GLU A 269 3.20 -8.29 -12.97
C GLU A 269 2.70 -7.31 -11.90
N SER A 270 1.39 -7.18 -11.72
CA SER A 270 0.81 -6.30 -10.70
C SER A 270 1.25 -6.68 -9.29
N LEU A 271 1.29 -7.97 -8.98
CA LEU A 271 1.79 -8.50 -7.71
C LEU A 271 3.27 -8.17 -7.49
N LEU A 272 4.13 -8.43 -8.48
CA LEU A 272 5.57 -8.17 -8.36
C LEU A 272 5.85 -6.66 -8.21
N ARG A 273 5.12 -5.83 -8.95
CA ARG A 273 5.23 -4.36 -8.84
C ARG A 273 4.86 -3.91 -7.43
N GLU A 274 3.76 -4.41 -6.89
CA GLU A 274 3.34 -4.07 -5.53
C GLU A 274 4.35 -4.48 -4.47
N ILE A 275 4.86 -5.72 -4.56
CA ILE A 275 5.92 -6.20 -3.66
C ILE A 275 7.13 -5.26 -3.77
N GLY A 276 7.55 -4.93 -4.99
CA GLY A 276 8.65 -3.99 -5.25
C GLY A 276 8.41 -2.61 -4.63
N ILE A 277 7.23 -2.04 -4.81
CA ILE A 277 6.83 -0.75 -4.22
C ILE A 277 6.91 -0.83 -2.69
N SER A 278 6.26 -1.83 -2.09
CA SER A 278 6.18 -2.02 -0.64
C SER A 278 7.55 -2.24 0.02
N LEU A 279 8.44 -2.97 -0.65
CA LEU A 279 9.81 -3.20 -0.17
C LEU A 279 10.74 -2.00 -0.39
N SER A 280 10.42 -1.13 -1.36
CA SER A 280 11.19 0.09 -1.64
C SER A 280 10.96 1.21 -0.64
N PHE A 281 10.00 1.06 0.28
CA PHE A 281 9.75 2.05 1.32
C PHE A 281 10.71 1.89 2.50
N PRO A 282 11.30 2.98 3.01
CA PRO A 282 11.79 2.98 4.37
C PRO A 282 10.63 2.75 5.34
N VAL A 283 10.94 2.28 6.54
CA VAL A 283 9.94 2.10 7.59
C VAL A 283 9.26 3.43 7.90
N HIS A 284 7.96 3.50 7.69
CA HIS A 284 7.12 4.66 7.99
C HIS A 284 6.07 4.29 9.05
N PRO A 285 5.85 5.13 10.08
CA PRO A 285 4.96 4.80 11.20
C PRO A 285 3.50 4.58 10.77
N CYS A 286 3.06 5.21 9.69
CA CYS A 286 1.67 5.15 9.20
C CYS A 286 1.48 4.27 7.94
N ILE A 287 2.44 3.40 7.60
CA ILE A 287 2.32 2.44 6.47
C ILE A 287 2.59 1.03 6.97
N ILE A 288 1.80 0.05 6.52
CA ILE A 288 1.99 -1.37 6.85
C ILE A 288 3.29 -1.88 6.23
N GLN A 289 4.14 -2.46 7.08
CA GLN A 289 5.40 -3.03 6.66
C GLN A 289 5.24 -4.50 6.25
N VAL A 290 5.69 -4.83 5.03
CA VAL A 290 6.06 -6.22 4.70
C VAL A 290 7.31 -6.56 5.49
N ASN A 291 7.29 -7.54 6.37
CA ASN A 291 8.39 -7.94 7.26
C ASN A 291 9.27 -9.07 6.69
N ARG A 292 8.68 -10.04 5.98
CA ARG A 292 9.38 -11.14 5.32
C ARG A 292 8.67 -11.51 4.02
N LEU A 293 9.43 -12.06 3.07
CA LEU A 293 8.91 -12.58 1.82
C LEU A 293 9.58 -13.92 1.52
N PHE A 294 8.77 -14.93 1.19
CA PHE A 294 9.23 -16.24 0.77
C PHE A 294 8.58 -16.56 -0.57
N ASP A 295 9.38 -16.88 -1.59
CA ASP A 295 8.89 -17.28 -2.89
C ASP A 295 9.18 -18.76 -3.12
N LEU A 296 8.30 -19.64 -2.65
CA LEU A 296 8.48 -21.09 -2.74
C LEU A 296 7.92 -21.65 -4.05
N THR A 297 8.16 -22.93 -4.34
CA THR A 297 7.85 -23.56 -5.63
C THR A 297 6.41 -23.33 -6.10
N ASP A 298 5.42 -23.51 -5.21
CA ASP A 298 3.98 -23.38 -5.54
C ASP A 298 3.32 -22.11 -4.98
N LYS A 299 3.97 -21.44 -4.01
CA LYS A 299 3.37 -20.37 -3.20
C LYS A 299 4.35 -19.26 -2.86
N THR A 300 3.84 -18.03 -2.88
CA THR A 300 4.54 -16.87 -2.33
C THR A 300 3.91 -16.48 -1.00
N TYR A 301 4.71 -16.36 0.07
CA TYR A 301 4.28 -15.96 1.41
C TYR A 301 4.78 -14.55 1.72
N ILE A 302 3.85 -13.63 1.93
CA ILE A 302 4.13 -12.24 2.31
C ILE A 302 3.76 -12.08 3.78
N ILE A 303 4.77 -11.90 4.64
CA ILE A 303 4.58 -11.68 6.07
C ILE A 303 4.55 -10.18 6.32
N MET A 304 3.47 -9.67 6.91
CA MET A 304 3.22 -8.25 7.13
C MET A 304 2.90 -7.96 8.59
N GLU A 305 2.97 -6.69 8.98
CA GLU A 305 2.41 -6.22 10.25
C GLU A 305 0.91 -6.56 10.36
N TYR A 306 0.50 -6.98 11.56
CA TYR A 306 -0.89 -7.29 11.86
C TYR A 306 -1.53 -6.17 12.70
N GLY A 307 -2.64 -5.61 12.22
CA GLY A 307 -3.49 -4.74 13.03
C GLY A 307 -4.53 -5.54 13.77
N VAL A 308 -4.49 -5.50 15.11
CA VAL A 308 -5.35 -6.33 15.96
C VAL A 308 -6.82 -5.94 15.88
N ASP A 309 -7.09 -4.66 15.61
CA ASP A 309 -8.44 -4.09 15.60
C ASP A 309 -9.09 -4.07 14.20
N GLY A 310 -8.43 -4.68 13.20
CA GLY A 310 -8.99 -4.78 11.84
C GLY A 310 -8.82 -3.51 11.03
N ASP A 311 -9.81 -3.18 10.20
CA ASP A 311 -9.82 -1.97 9.37
C ASP A 311 -10.66 -0.85 10.00
N LEU A 312 -10.42 0.36 9.50
CA LEU A 312 -11.10 1.56 9.94
C LEU A 312 -12.59 1.55 9.58
N PHE A 313 -13.01 0.87 8.50
CA PHE A 313 -14.42 0.79 8.12
C PHE A 313 -15.23 0.05 9.20
N ASP A 314 -14.79 -1.13 9.61
CA ASP A 314 -15.40 -1.89 10.69
C ASP A 314 -15.35 -1.11 12.02
N CYS A 315 -14.22 -0.45 12.31
CA CYS A 315 -14.08 0.36 13.53
C CYS A 315 -15.13 1.48 13.61
N ILE A 316 -15.43 2.14 12.49
CA ILE A 316 -16.38 3.25 12.43
C ILE A 316 -17.83 2.76 12.40
N THR A 317 -18.09 1.62 11.77
CA THR A 317 -19.46 1.10 11.59
C THR A 317 -19.96 0.20 12.73
N SER A 318 -19.05 -0.38 13.52
CA SER A 318 -19.38 -1.42 14.52
C SER A 318 -20.32 -0.97 15.64
N ASP A 319 -20.25 0.29 16.08
CA ASP A 319 -21.01 0.79 17.24
C ASP A 319 -22.27 1.58 16.84
N GLY A 320 -22.52 1.78 15.53
CA GLY A 320 -23.70 2.48 15.00
C GLY A 320 -23.81 3.99 15.30
N VAL A 321 -22.93 4.52 16.17
CA VAL A 321 -22.89 5.93 16.59
C VAL A 321 -21.87 6.75 15.77
N GLY A 322 -20.95 6.08 15.06
CA GLY A 322 -19.83 6.73 14.38
C GLY A 322 -18.66 7.02 15.34
N MET A 323 -17.78 7.92 14.93
CA MET A 323 -16.57 8.28 15.68
C MET A 323 -16.55 9.78 15.95
N GLU A 324 -16.14 10.17 17.16
CA GLU A 324 -16.00 11.57 17.55
C GLU A 324 -14.95 12.29 16.68
N GLU A 325 -15.20 13.55 16.35
CA GLU A 325 -14.35 14.32 15.43
C GLU A 325 -12.88 14.34 15.86
N TYR A 326 -12.59 14.50 17.15
CA TYR A 326 -11.22 14.52 17.65
C TYR A 326 -10.47 13.20 17.39
N LYS A 327 -11.15 12.05 17.42
CA LYS A 327 -10.53 10.75 17.07
C LYS A 327 -10.29 10.66 15.57
N VAL A 328 -11.28 11.09 14.76
CA VAL A 328 -11.15 11.13 13.29
C VAL A 328 -9.98 12.03 12.89
N LYS A 329 -9.79 13.16 13.56
CA LYS A 329 -8.68 14.09 13.34
C LYS A 329 -7.31 13.46 13.59
N ILE A 330 -7.14 12.77 14.73
CA ILE A 330 -5.88 12.06 15.07
C ILE A 330 -5.57 10.95 14.05
N ILE A 331 -6.60 10.24 13.59
CA ILE A 331 -6.46 9.19 12.57
C ILE A 331 -6.12 9.81 11.21
N PHE A 332 -6.82 10.88 10.82
CA PHE A 332 -6.64 11.54 9.53
C PHE A 332 -5.26 12.18 9.40
N ASP A 333 -4.70 12.75 10.47
CA ASP A 333 -3.31 13.23 10.51
C ASP A 333 -2.31 12.14 10.05
N GLN A 334 -2.46 10.92 10.57
CA GLN A 334 -1.62 9.78 10.19
C GLN A 334 -1.81 9.36 8.74
N ILE A 335 -3.06 9.32 8.26
CA ILE A 335 -3.37 8.98 6.86
C ILE A 335 -2.79 10.03 5.92
N ALA A 336 -3.00 11.32 6.19
CA ALA A 336 -2.48 12.41 5.36
C ALA A 336 -0.95 12.37 5.26
N HIS A 337 -0.24 12.11 6.37
CA HIS A 337 1.22 11.96 6.34
C HIS A 337 1.67 10.69 5.60
N ALA A 338 0.93 9.58 5.67
CA ALA A 338 1.20 8.41 4.83
C ALA A 338 1.09 8.74 3.33
N ILE A 339 0.07 9.51 2.93
CA ILE A 339 -0.09 9.95 1.54
C ILE A 339 1.01 10.94 1.13
N ALA A 340 1.40 11.87 2.00
CA ALA A 340 2.51 12.78 1.72
C ALA A 340 3.82 12.03 1.49
N PHE A 341 4.06 10.98 2.28
CA PHE A 341 5.22 10.10 2.11
C PHE A 341 5.26 9.44 0.73
N LEU A 342 4.10 8.97 0.22
CA LEU A 342 3.98 8.36 -1.11
C LEU A 342 4.14 9.40 -2.22
N HIS A 343 3.44 10.53 -2.12
CA HIS A 343 3.47 11.60 -3.14
C HIS A 343 4.85 12.22 -3.29
N LYS A 344 5.59 12.41 -2.18
CA LYS A 344 7.00 12.86 -2.19
C LYS A 344 7.91 11.92 -2.98
N ARG A 345 7.53 10.64 -3.09
CA ARG A 345 8.24 9.60 -3.86
C ARG A 345 7.68 9.38 -5.26
N GLY A 346 6.69 10.18 -5.68
CA GLY A 346 6.04 10.07 -6.98
C GLY A 346 5.13 8.85 -7.11
N ILE A 347 4.63 8.31 -5.99
CA ILE A 347 3.76 7.14 -5.97
C ILE A 347 2.33 7.59 -5.67
N VAL A 348 1.41 7.19 -6.54
CA VAL A 348 -0.04 7.36 -6.32
C VAL A 348 -0.60 6.06 -5.76
N HIS A 349 -1.41 6.15 -4.71
CA HIS A 349 -2.01 4.99 -4.05
C HIS A 349 -3.13 4.38 -4.92
N ARG A 350 -4.08 5.21 -5.38
CA ARG A 350 -5.23 4.89 -6.25
C ARG A 350 -6.37 4.07 -5.64
N ASP A 351 -6.27 3.65 -4.38
CA ASP A 351 -7.36 2.95 -3.69
C ASP A 351 -7.48 3.39 -2.22
N ILE A 352 -7.44 4.70 -1.96
CA ILE A 352 -7.63 5.23 -0.60
C ILE A 352 -9.10 5.09 -0.22
N LYS A 353 -9.37 4.30 0.82
CA LYS A 353 -10.68 4.04 1.41
C LYS A 353 -10.51 3.49 2.81
N LEU A 354 -11.60 3.50 3.60
CA LEU A 354 -11.56 3.08 5.01
C LEU A 354 -11.10 1.62 5.19
N GLU A 355 -11.40 0.73 4.25
CA GLU A 355 -11.00 -0.68 4.29
C GLU A 355 -9.50 -0.90 4.12
N ASN A 356 -8.79 0.07 3.52
CA ASN A 356 -7.34 0.01 3.31
C ASN A 356 -6.56 0.78 4.40
N ILE A 357 -7.24 1.18 5.48
CA ILE A 357 -6.63 1.75 6.69
C ILE A 357 -6.77 0.74 7.82
N ILE A 358 -5.64 0.23 8.30
CA ILE A 358 -5.58 -0.75 9.37
C ILE A 358 -5.54 -0.05 10.72
N MET A 359 -6.45 -0.41 11.63
CA MET A 359 -6.39 -0.02 13.04
C MET A 359 -5.42 -0.95 13.75
N CYS A 360 -4.24 -0.44 14.07
CA CYS A 360 -3.20 -1.19 14.76
C CYS A 360 -3.40 -1.21 16.28
N ASP A 361 -3.92 -0.12 16.84
CA ASP A 361 -4.25 -0.01 18.26
C ASP A 361 -5.35 1.04 18.47
N ARG A 362 -6.56 0.60 18.83
CA ARG A 362 -7.71 1.48 19.09
C ARG A 362 -7.52 2.36 20.33
N LYS A 363 -6.67 1.98 21.29
CA LYS A 363 -6.41 2.77 22.52
C LYS A 363 -5.54 3.99 22.23
N THR A 364 -4.60 3.87 21.30
CA THR A 364 -3.74 4.98 20.89
C THR A 364 -4.16 5.59 19.55
N LEU A 365 -5.24 5.09 18.94
CA LEU A 365 -5.70 5.43 17.59
C LEU A 365 -4.60 5.31 16.53
N THR A 366 -3.72 4.31 16.68
CA THR A 366 -2.63 4.09 15.71
C THR A 366 -3.19 3.42 14.46
N VAL A 367 -3.01 4.07 13.31
CA VAL A 367 -3.45 3.54 12.03
C VAL A 367 -2.30 3.44 11.02
N LYS A 368 -2.44 2.49 10.09
CA LYS A 368 -1.49 2.31 8.98
C LYS A 368 -2.20 2.07 7.66
N LEU A 369 -1.75 2.75 6.62
CA LEU A 369 -2.17 2.52 5.24
C LEU A 369 -1.62 1.19 4.71
N CYS A 370 -2.43 0.46 3.94
CA CYS A 370 -2.05 -0.79 3.29
C CYS A 370 -2.62 -0.91 1.86
N ASP A 371 -2.30 -2.03 1.20
CA ASP A 371 -2.73 -2.40 -0.17
C ASP A 371 -2.21 -1.45 -1.28
N PHE A 372 -0.99 -1.71 -1.72
CA PHE A 372 -0.35 -1.00 -2.83
C PHE A 372 -0.60 -1.68 -4.18
N GLY A 373 -1.58 -2.60 -4.28
CA GLY A 373 -1.82 -3.40 -5.48
C GLY A 373 -2.24 -2.57 -6.68
N LEU A 374 -2.92 -1.43 -6.42
CA LEU A 374 -3.21 -0.42 -7.42
C LEU A 374 -2.13 0.67 -7.48
N SER A 375 -1.12 0.71 -6.62
CA SER A 375 -0.17 1.82 -6.67
C SER A 375 0.72 1.81 -7.93
N THR A 376 1.15 3.00 -8.33
CA THR A 376 2.00 3.18 -9.52
C THR A 376 2.90 4.40 -9.38
N ASN A 377 4.00 4.40 -10.14
CA ASN A 377 4.94 5.50 -10.19
C ASN A 377 4.55 6.48 -11.31
N LEU A 378 4.35 7.76 -10.96
CA LEU A 378 4.02 8.83 -11.90
C LEU A 378 5.12 9.09 -12.93
N ARG A 379 6.38 8.77 -12.58
CA ARG A 379 7.57 9.09 -13.39
C ARG A 379 7.65 8.35 -14.72
N THR A 380 6.81 7.34 -14.93
CA THR A 380 6.70 6.64 -16.22
C THR A 380 6.13 7.51 -17.35
N ASN A 381 5.74 8.77 -17.09
CA ASN A 381 5.21 9.75 -18.05
C ASN A 381 4.02 9.24 -18.89
N LYS A 382 3.36 8.17 -18.43
CA LYS A 382 2.15 7.65 -19.06
C LYS A 382 0.94 8.22 -18.33
N PRO A 383 0.03 8.93 -19.03
CA PRO A 383 -1.25 9.27 -18.44
C PRO A 383 -1.89 7.97 -17.97
N LEU A 384 -2.24 7.94 -16.70
CA LEU A 384 -2.94 6.81 -16.16
C LEU A 384 -4.35 6.84 -16.77
N ASN A 385 -4.72 5.82 -17.53
CA ASN A 385 -5.97 5.79 -18.32
C ASN A 385 -6.87 4.60 -17.95
N THR A 386 -6.65 4.00 -16.78
CA THR A 386 -7.36 2.80 -16.32
C THR A 386 -8.32 3.12 -15.18
N SER A 387 -9.57 2.67 -15.32
CA SER A 387 -10.53 2.67 -14.21
C SER A 387 -10.02 1.73 -13.12
N CYS A 388 -9.79 2.27 -11.93
CA CYS A 388 -9.31 1.52 -10.78
C CYS A 388 -10.02 2.02 -9.50
N GLY A 389 -10.07 1.16 -8.48
CA GLY A 389 -10.67 1.49 -7.19
C GLY A 389 -12.19 1.34 -7.11
N THR A 390 -12.73 1.71 -5.94
CA THR A 390 -14.16 1.72 -5.65
C THR A 390 -14.77 3.04 -6.14
N ILE A 391 -15.73 3.00 -7.06
CA ILE A 391 -16.25 4.18 -7.78
C ILE A 391 -16.67 5.36 -6.88
N MET A 392 -17.17 5.07 -5.69
CA MET A 392 -17.63 6.05 -4.70
C MET A 392 -16.50 6.89 -4.08
N TYR A 393 -15.24 6.45 -4.19
CA TYR A 393 -14.04 7.20 -3.82
C TYR A 393 -13.31 7.78 -5.03
N ALA A 394 -13.77 7.49 -6.26
CA ALA A 394 -13.06 7.86 -7.46
C ALA A 394 -13.22 9.35 -7.79
N ALA A 395 -12.11 10.00 -8.15
CA ALA A 395 -12.10 11.36 -8.65
C ALA A 395 -12.79 11.47 -10.04
N PRO A 396 -13.33 12.65 -10.41
CA PRO A 396 -14.02 12.87 -11.68
C PRO A 396 -13.17 12.48 -12.91
N GLU A 397 -11.88 12.80 -12.88
CA GLU A 397 -10.94 12.50 -13.96
C GLU A 397 -10.69 11.00 -14.18
N LEU A 398 -11.00 10.13 -13.20
CA LEU A 398 -10.97 8.67 -13.40
C LEU A 398 -12.14 8.16 -14.27
N LEU A 399 -13.16 9.00 -14.47
CA LEU A 399 -14.32 8.71 -15.32
C LEU A 399 -14.11 9.21 -16.76
N GLU A 400 -13.02 9.93 -17.02
CA GLU A 400 -12.66 10.47 -18.33
C GLU A 400 -11.33 9.86 -18.83
N PRO A 401 -11.10 9.77 -20.15
CA PRO A 401 -9.83 9.28 -20.70
C PRO A 401 -8.68 10.30 -20.61
N LYS A 402 -8.80 11.33 -19.76
CA LYS A 402 -7.78 12.35 -19.54
C LYS A 402 -6.83 11.85 -18.46
N GLY A 403 -5.52 11.91 -18.72
CA GLY A 403 -4.52 11.48 -17.75
C GLY A 403 -4.66 12.14 -16.38
N TYR A 404 -4.33 11.38 -15.33
CA TYR A 404 -4.38 11.80 -13.94
C TYR A 404 -3.05 11.60 -13.21
N GLY A 405 -2.86 12.34 -12.10
CA GLY A 405 -1.68 12.34 -11.24
C GLY A 405 -1.99 12.08 -9.76
N ASN A 406 -1.24 12.72 -8.86
CA ASN A 406 -1.40 12.61 -7.39
C ASN A 406 -2.77 13.14 -6.90
N GLU A 407 -3.41 14.03 -7.67
CA GLU A 407 -4.66 14.71 -7.31
C GLU A 407 -5.82 13.75 -7.01
N ILE A 408 -5.82 12.54 -7.57
CA ILE A 408 -6.91 11.56 -7.36
C ILE A 408 -6.92 10.99 -5.95
N ASP A 409 -5.74 10.90 -5.33
CA ASP A 409 -5.59 10.46 -3.95
C ASP A 409 -6.15 11.53 -3.00
N ILE A 410 -6.01 12.82 -3.35
CA ILE A 410 -6.55 13.92 -2.54
C ILE A 410 -8.08 13.90 -2.56
N TRP A 411 -8.69 13.67 -3.71
CA TRP A 411 -10.14 13.48 -3.78
C TRP A 411 -10.59 12.30 -2.92
N SER A 412 -9.91 11.15 -3.07
CA SER A 412 -10.22 9.95 -2.30
C SER A 412 -10.07 10.18 -0.80
N LEU A 413 -9.09 10.99 -0.39
CA LEU A 413 -8.86 11.41 1.00
C LEU A 413 -9.99 12.32 1.52
N GLY A 414 -10.52 13.21 0.68
CA GLY A 414 -11.73 14.00 0.96
C GLY A 414 -12.97 13.13 1.20
N VAL A 415 -13.20 12.16 0.30
CA VAL A 415 -14.28 11.18 0.46
C VAL A 415 -14.10 10.36 1.74
N LEU A 416 -12.87 9.93 2.05
CA LEU A 416 -12.55 9.20 3.28
C LEU A 416 -12.87 10.03 4.51
N LEU A 417 -12.47 11.30 4.57
CA LEU A 417 -12.74 12.18 5.70
C LEU A 417 -14.24 12.40 5.91
N PHE A 418 -14.97 12.72 4.83
CA PHE A 418 -16.42 12.85 4.88
C PHE A 418 -17.06 11.58 5.43
N THR A 419 -16.65 10.42 4.92
CA THR A 419 -17.21 9.12 5.31
C THR A 419 -16.88 8.77 6.76
N ALA A 420 -15.68 9.12 7.23
CA ALA A 420 -15.27 8.88 8.61
C ALA A 420 -16.07 9.71 9.62
N LEU A 421 -16.36 10.97 9.27
CA LEU A 421 -17.15 11.88 10.10
C LEU A 421 -18.65 11.57 10.05
N ALA A 422 -19.19 11.26 8.87
CA ALA A 422 -20.63 11.14 8.67
C ALA A 422 -21.15 9.70 8.69
N THR A 423 -20.26 8.70 8.71
CA THR A 423 -20.60 7.27 8.53
C THR A 423 -21.35 6.95 7.22
N SER A 424 -21.29 7.87 6.25
CA SER A 424 -21.94 7.80 4.95
C SER A 424 -21.04 8.45 3.91
N THR A 425 -21.03 7.94 2.68
CA THR A 425 -20.29 8.57 1.58
C THR A 425 -20.95 9.89 1.13
N PRO A 426 -20.17 10.85 0.58
CA PRO A 426 -20.71 12.11 0.07
C PRO A 426 -21.57 11.91 -1.18
N PHE A 427 -21.22 10.93 -2.02
CA PHE A 427 -21.98 10.56 -3.21
C PHE A 427 -22.81 9.32 -2.90
N SER A 428 -24.10 9.37 -3.21
CA SER A 428 -25.09 8.40 -2.74
C SER A 428 -25.56 7.49 -3.86
N GLN A 429 -25.60 6.19 -3.58
CA GLN A 429 -26.37 5.23 -4.35
C GLN A 429 -27.80 5.19 -3.80
N VAL A 430 -28.62 6.20 -4.13
CA VAL A 430 -30.07 6.10 -3.86
C VAL A 430 -30.65 5.15 -4.90
N GLY A 431 -30.84 3.87 -4.56
CA GLY A 431 -31.39 2.89 -5.50
C GLY A 431 -30.90 1.46 -5.28
N ASP A 432 -30.97 0.64 -6.32
CA ASP A 432 -30.60 -0.77 -6.29
C ASP A 432 -29.21 -0.94 -6.93
N GLU A 433 -28.25 -1.50 -6.17
CA GLU A 433 -26.86 -1.72 -6.57
C GLU A 433 -26.78 -2.68 -7.78
N GLY A 434 -26.93 -2.13 -8.99
CA GLY A 434 -26.91 -2.91 -10.22
C GLY A 434 -27.64 -2.28 -11.41
N LYS A 435 -28.54 -1.31 -11.16
CA LYS A 435 -29.22 -0.59 -12.25
C LYS A 435 -28.28 0.44 -12.89
N GLU A 436 -28.22 0.47 -14.21
CA GLU A 436 -27.35 1.39 -14.94
C GLU A 436 -27.72 2.86 -14.68
N GLU A 437 -29.01 3.16 -14.45
CA GLU A 437 -29.48 4.50 -14.08
C GLU A 437 -28.87 5.00 -12.77
N ASP A 438 -28.81 4.14 -11.74
CA ASP A 438 -28.23 4.50 -10.44
C ASP A 438 -26.71 4.66 -10.54
N ARG A 439 -26.05 3.84 -11.36
CA ARG A 439 -24.62 4.02 -11.69
C ARG A 439 -24.35 5.32 -12.42
N GLN A 440 -25.25 5.72 -13.33
CA GLN A 440 -25.12 6.96 -14.07
C GLN A 440 -25.34 8.17 -13.16
N ARG A 441 -26.35 8.15 -12.28
CA ARG A 441 -26.56 9.18 -11.26
C ARG A 441 -25.34 9.38 -10.37
N LEU A 442 -24.72 8.29 -9.90
CA LEU A 442 -23.50 8.36 -9.11
C LEU A 442 -22.35 9.01 -9.89
N ARG A 443 -22.16 8.64 -11.17
CA ARG A 443 -21.16 9.27 -12.03
C ARG A 443 -21.42 10.76 -12.23
N ASP A 444 -22.68 11.15 -12.38
CA ASP A 444 -23.07 12.55 -12.59
C ASP A 444 -22.82 13.37 -11.31
N GLN A 445 -23.15 12.82 -10.13
CA GLN A 445 -22.80 13.44 -8.84
C GLN A 445 -21.29 13.65 -8.70
N ILE A 446 -20.48 12.63 -9.00
CA ILE A 446 -19.02 12.72 -8.93
C ILE A 446 -18.51 13.80 -9.90
N LYS A 447 -18.95 13.74 -11.17
CA LYS A 447 -18.53 14.71 -12.20
C LYS A 447 -18.85 16.15 -11.85
N ASN A 448 -19.99 16.38 -11.21
CA ASN A 448 -20.43 17.72 -10.82
C ASN A 448 -19.93 18.13 -9.43
N GLY A 449 -19.31 17.23 -8.66
CA GLY A 449 -18.99 17.46 -7.26
C GLY A 449 -20.24 17.73 -6.42
N ASP A 450 -21.37 17.12 -6.78
CA ASP A 450 -22.67 17.35 -6.16
C ASP A 450 -22.84 16.46 -4.92
N PHE A 451 -22.48 17.02 -3.77
CA PHE A 451 -22.70 16.45 -2.44
C PHE A 451 -23.13 17.56 -1.46
N ASN A 452 -23.70 17.17 -0.32
CA ASN A 452 -24.15 18.12 0.68
C ASN A 452 -23.96 17.59 2.11
N TYR A 453 -24.14 18.48 3.08
CA TYR A 453 -23.97 18.21 4.51
C TYR A 453 -25.32 18.06 5.23
N SER A 454 -26.31 17.42 4.60
CA SER A 454 -27.69 17.33 5.13
C SER A 454 -27.89 16.33 6.29
N LEU A 455 -26.90 15.47 6.56
CA LEU A 455 -27.00 14.52 7.67
C LEU A 455 -26.88 15.23 9.04
N PRO A 456 -27.68 14.87 10.06
CA PRO A 456 -27.70 15.56 11.36
C PRO A 456 -26.34 15.61 12.08
N VAL A 457 -25.45 14.65 11.81
CA VAL A 457 -24.07 14.64 12.34
C VAL A 457 -23.29 15.90 11.96
N TRP A 458 -23.62 16.52 10.82
CA TRP A 458 -23.02 17.77 10.39
C TRP A 458 -23.50 18.97 11.18
N ASP A 459 -24.65 18.91 11.85
CA ASP A 459 -25.08 19.96 12.76
C ASP A 459 -24.18 19.98 13.99
N THR A 460 -23.85 18.81 14.54
CA THR A 460 -22.94 18.69 15.69
C THR A 460 -21.49 19.00 15.33
N ILE A 461 -21.01 18.52 14.17
CA ILE A 461 -19.66 18.84 13.70
C ILE A 461 -19.57 20.36 13.46
N SER A 462 -20.65 21.02 13.03
CA SER A 462 -20.66 22.48 12.77
C SER A 462 -21.04 23.35 13.96
N ALA A 463 -21.38 22.78 15.12
CA ALA A 463 -21.98 23.53 16.23
C ALA A 463 -20.98 24.34 17.06
N ASP A 464 -19.68 24.06 16.95
CA ASP A 464 -18.66 24.85 17.65
C ASP A 464 -18.41 26.17 16.92
N GLU A 465 -19.21 27.20 17.20
CA GLU A 465 -18.93 28.58 16.76
C GLU A 465 -17.75 29.21 17.51
N ILE A 466 -17.41 28.69 18.69
CA ILE A 466 -16.31 29.21 19.54
C ILE A 466 -14.95 28.62 19.13
N LEU A 467 -14.96 27.42 18.55
CA LEU A 467 -13.79 26.76 17.97
C LEU A 467 -14.15 26.47 16.52
N LEU A 468 -13.64 27.25 15.56
CA LEU A 468 -13.91 27.15 14.12
C LEU A 468 -13.76 25.72 13.49
N SER A 469 -13.42 24.67 14.24
CA SER A 469 -13.18 23.29 13.76
C SER A 469 -14.29 22.74 12.88
N GLY A 470 -15.55 23.02 13.20
CA GLY A 470 -16.69 22.50 12.43
C GLY A 470 -16.81 23.02 11.01
N THR A 471 -16.55 24.31 10.85
CA THR A 471 -16.45 24.94 9.53
C THR A 471 -15.16 24.54 8.84
N LEU A 472 -14.07 24.36 9.58
CA LEU A 472 -12.78 23.93 9.05
C LEU A 472 -12.79 22.48 8.52
N ALA A 473 -13.55 21.57 9.12
CA ALA A 473 -13.69 20.20 8.60
C ALA A 473 -14.36 20.22 7.22
N LYS A 474 -15.47 20.95 7.09
CA LYS A 474 -16.19 21.15 5.83
C LYS A 474 -15.33 21.88 4.79
N ASP A 475 -14.60 22.91 5.21
CA ASP A 475 -13.69 23.65 4.34
C ASP A 475 -12.60 22.73 3.77
N LEU A 476 -11.95 21.93 4.61
CA LEU A 476 -10.97 20.95 4.16
C LEU A 476 -11.56 19.94 3.17
N ILE A 477 -12.75 19.39 3.48
CA ILE A 477 -13.44 18.45 2.59
C ILE A 477 -13.74 19.09 1.24
N ASN A 478 -14.27 20.32 1.21
CA ASN A 478 -14.60 21.02 -0.04
C ASN A 478 -13.34 21.27 -0.90
N ASN A 479 -12.21 21.58 -0.27
CA ASN A 479 -10.95 21.81 -0.97
C ASN A 479 -10.29 20.51 -1.49
N MET A 480 -10.60 19.36 -0.87
CA MET A 480 -10.19 18.03 -1.35
C MET A 480 -11.13 17.45 -2.42
N ILE A 481 -12.44 17.60 -2.23
CA ILE A 481 -13.49 17.19 -3.20
C ILE A 481 -13.75 18.35 -4.18
N MET A 482 -12.69 18.80 -4.83
CA MET A 482 -12.72 19.87 -5.83
C MET A 482 -12.66 19.27 -7.24
N VAL A 483 -13.68 19.51 -8.07
CA VAL A 483 -13.76 18.95 -9.43
C VAL A 483 -12.61 19.45 -10.31
N ASP A 484 -12.32 20.74 -10.23
CA ASP A 484 -11.17 21.34 -10.91
C ASP A 484 -9.88 20.89 -10.21
N LYS A 485 -9.20 19.90 -10.80
CA LYS A 485 -7.96 19.35 -10.25
C LYS A 485 -6.81 20.34 -10.11
N GLN A 486 -6.84 21.49 -10.80
CA GLN A 486 -5.84 22.54 -10.63
C GLN A 486 -6.10 23.41 -9.38
N LYS A 487 -7.35 23.44 -8.92
CA LYS A 487 -7.75 24.15 -7.69
C LYS A 487 -7.85 23.22 -6.48
N ARG A 488 -7.93 21.91 -6.72
CA ARG A 488 -7.90 20.89 -5.68
C ARG A 488 -6.60 21.01 -4.88
N TYR A 489 -6.70 20.90 -3.56
CA TYR A 489 -5.52 20.92 -2.72
C TYR A 489 -4.52 19.84 -3.12
N ASP A 490 -3.24 20.15 -2.96
CA ASP A 490 -2.20 19.13 -2.86
C ASP A 490 -2.08 18.62 -1.41
N ILE A 491 -1.29 17.58 -1.20
CA ILE A 491 -1.14 16.98 0.13
C ILE A 491 -0.47 17.90 1.15
N GLN A 492 0.37 18.84 0.72
CA GLN A 492 1.01 19.79 1.64
C GLN A 492 -0.01 20.82 2.14
N GLN A 493 -0.90 21.28 1.25
CA GLN A 493 -2.03 22.14 1.63
C GLN A 493 -3.00 21.41 2.58
N VAL A 494 -3.27 20.12 2.37
CA VAL A 494 -4.08 19.31 3.30
C VAL A 494 -3.43 19.24 4.69
N ILE A 495 -2.15 18.88 4.78
CA ILE A 495 -1.45 18.76 6.07
C ILE A 495 -1.31 20.10 6.80
N ALA A 496 -1.14 21.19 6.05
CA ALA A 496 -1.03 22.55 6.60
C ALA A 496 -2.39 23.17 6.96
N HIS A 497 -3.51 22.51 6.66
CA HIS A 497 -4.83 23.08 6.85
C HIS A 497 -5.15 23.35 8.34
N PRO A 498 -5.82 24.47 8.68
CA PRO A 498 -6.12 24.81 10.08
C PRO A 498 -6.92 23.74 10.85
N TRP A 499 -7.68 22.89 10.18
CA TRP A 499 -8.35 21.75 10.83
C TRP A 499 -7.36 20.76 11.49
N LEU A 500 -6.14 20.64 10.94
CA LEU A 500 -5.07 19.75 11.42
C LEU A 500 -4.01 20.45 12.29
N THR A 501 -4.16 21.74 12.62
CA THR A 501 -3.18 22.44 13.47
C THR A 501 -3.36 22.14 14.96
N ASN A 502 -4.58 21.81 15.40
CA ASN A 502 -4.91 21.44 16.78
C ASN A 502 -5.33 19.97 16.88
N ILE A 503 -4.40 19.05 16.62
CA ILE A 503 -4.64 17.60 16.68
C ILE A 503 -4.94 17.17 18.13
N GLU A 504 -4.24 17.75 19.10
CA GLU A 504 -4.40 17.50 20.52
C GLU A 504 -5.41 18.48 21.15
N SER A 505 -6.64 18.46 20.62
CA SER A 505 -7.74 19.26 21.16
C SER A 505 -8.01 18.97 22.65
N GLU A 506 -8.65 19.90 23.35
CA GLU A 506 -8.98 19.73 24.77
C GLU A 506 -9.80 18.45 25.02
N ASP A 507 -10.74 18.13 24.15
CA ASP A 507 -11.54 16.90 24.24
C ASP A 507 -10.72 15.63 24.01
N ALA A 508 -9.76 15.67 23.07
CA ALA A 508 -8.83 14.57 22.87
C ALA A 508 -8.00 14.32 24.13
N LEU A 509 -7.43 15.37 24.71
CA LEU A 509 -6.60 15.29 25.91
C LEU A 509 -7.40 14.84 27.13
N LYS A 510 -8.62 15.35 27.32
CA LYS A 510 -9.55 14.88 28.37
C LYS A 510 -9.89 13.40 28.21
N ALA A 511 -10.03 12.93 26.98
CA ALA A 511 -10.27 11.52 26.66
C ALA A 511 -8.98 10.66 26.66
N GLY A 512 -7.81 11.25 26.96
CA GLY A 512 -6.52 10.54 27.06
C GLY A 512 -5.89 10.19 25.71
N PHE A 513 -6.34 10.82 24.61
CA PHE A 513 -5.76 10.64 23.29
C PHE A 513 -4.74 11.72 22.98
N HIS A 514 -3.63 11.28 22.39
CA HIS A 514 -2.52 12.13 21.97
C HIS A 514 -2.23 11.93 20.50
N ARG A 515 -1.50 12.88 19.90
CA ARG A 515 -0.98 12.69 18.55
C ARG A 515 -0.05 11.47 18.53
N ASN A 516 -0.03 10.73 17.42
CA ASN A 516 0.83 9.55 17.30
C ASN A 516 2.32 9.91 17.47
N GLN A 517 2.93 9.46 18.57
CA GLN A 517 4.32 9.82 18.90
C GLN A 517 5.33 9.31 17.87
N ALA A 518 5.13 8.11 17.32
CA ALA A 518 6.03 7.57 16.31
C ALA A 518 6.03 8.40 15.02
N LEU A 519 4.88 8.98 14.66
CA LEU A 519 4.78 9.95 13.57
C LEU A 519 5.50 11.26 13.92
N VAL A 520 5.31 11.80 15.13
CA VAL A 520 6.01 13.01 15.58
C VAL A 520 7.53 12.82 15.51
N ASP A 521 8.03 11.70 16.03
CA ASP A 521 9.46 11.36 16.02
C ASP A 521 9.97 11.20 14.57
N TYR A 522 9.21 10.55 13.70
CA TYR A 522 9.55 10.41 12.29
C TYR A 522 9.68 11.77 11.59
N LEU A 523 8.72 12.67 11.80
CA LEU A 523 8.71 14.00 11.17
C LEU A 523 9.83 14.89 11.69
N ASN A 524 10.18 14.79 12.97
CA ASN A 524 11.32 15.52 13.54
C ASN A 524 12.65 15.07 12.96
N ASN A 525 12.80 13.77 12.66
CA ASN A 525 14.00 13.22 12.03
C ASN A 525 14.09 13.49 10.52
N GLU A 526 12.99 13.85 9.85
CA GLU A 526 13.00 14.28 8.44
C GLU A 526 13.33 15.77 8.27
N ARG A 527 13.37 16.57 9.36
CA ARG A 527 13.77 17.99 9.28
C ARG A 527 15.30 18.07 9.12
N PRO A 528 15.79 18.81 8.10
CA PRO A 528 17.21 18.88 7.77
C PRO A 528 18.07 19.50 8.87
#